data_AF-A0A062VFU6-F1
#
_entry.id   AF-A0A062VFU6-F1
#
_cell.length_a   1.000
_cell.length_b   1.000
_cell.length_c   1.000
_cell.angle_alpha   90.00
_cell.angle_beta   90.00
_cell.angle_gamma   90.00
#
_symmetry.space_group_name_H-M   'P 1'
#
loop_
_entity.id
_entity.type
_entity.pdbx_description
1 polymer ?
#
loop_
_entity_poly.entity_id
_entity_poly.type
_entity_poly.pdbx_seq_one_letter_code
_entity_poly.pdbx_strand_id
1 'polypeptide(L)'
;MALTKEQKAARAAKRDLNKALEAEARAHRNEASRQRWIDEGMYLTQEEAAAGEPCRGCGLTVIDNLGNWPGTMFLTDEQRVEYDDAEARYREMHPDCESHRWSMAGSRTAHCGSCCPPLPIPEKHLDELRQFLAALPPRREDELVRWARTLTCGHIVDVSAHYSNGEPSLRSERCVRCKLTRGVVTSERVVTAASRAAEARRHHADDVTRAEREVARAERATRAAKRKLDALRAQS
;
A
#
# COMPACT_ATOMS: atom_id res chain seq x y z
N MET A 1 13.89 42.60 -9.06
CA MET A 1 14.51 41.91 -10.22
C MET A 1 13.88 40.53 -10.36
N ALA A 2 13.49 40.13 -11.58
CA ALA A 2 12.93 38.80 -11.82
C ALA A 2 14.02 37.72 -11.76
N LEU A 3 13.74 36.59 -11.12
CA LEU A 3 14.67 35.45 -11.04
C LEU A 3 14.95 34.85 -12.42
N THR A 4 16.19 34.45 -12.65
CA THR A 4 16.58 33.71 -13.86
C THR A 4 15.94 32.32 -13.88
N LYS A 5 15.89 31.67 -15.05
CA LYS A 5 15.37 30.30 -15.18
C LYS A 5 16.14 29.31 -14.30
N GLU A 6 17.46 29.45 -14.24
CA GLU A 6 18.34 28.62 -13.40
C GLU A 6 18.06 28.82 -11.91
N GLN A 7 17.89 30.06 -11.46
CA GLN A 7 17.53 30.35 -10.07
C GLN A 7 16.17 29.77 -9.69
N LYS A 8 15.19 29.79 -10.60
CA LYS A 8 13.89 29.15 -10.39
C LYS A 8 14.01 27.62 -10.30
N ALA A 9 14.80 27.01 -11.18
CA ALA A 9 15.04 25.58 -11.17
C ALA A 9 15.76 25.12 -9.89
N ALA A 10 16.80 25.84 -9.46
CA ALA A 10 17.52 25.55 -8.21
C ALA A 10 16.61 25.66 -6.98
N ARG A 11 15.73 26.69 -6.93
CA ARG A 11 14.74 26.82 -5.85
C ARG A 11 13.72 25.68 -5.86
N ALA A 12 13.26 25.24 -7.03
CA ALA A 12 12.36 24.10 -7.14
C ALA A 12 13.03 22.81 -6.64
N ALA A 13 14.24 22.52 -7.12
CA ALA A 13 15.01 21.34 -6.69
C ALA A 13 15.25 21.33 -5.17
N LYS A 14 15.61 22.48 -4.57
CA LYS A 14 15.77 22.59 -3.12
C LYS A 14 14.46 22.30 -2.37
N ARG A 15 13.32 22.81 -2.87
CA ARG A 15 12.01 22.55 -2.27
C ARG A 15 11.63 21.08 -2.36
N ASP A 16 11.90 20.43 -3.49
CA ASP A 16 11.56 19.03 -3.70
C ASP A 16 12.44 18.12 -2.83
N LEU A 17 13.73 18.45 -2.69
CA LEU A 17 14.61 17.80 -1.72
C LEU A 17 14.11 17.96 -0.28
N ASN A 18 13.73 19.17 0.14
CA ASN A 18 13.21 19.39 1.50
C ASN A 18 11.95 18.56 1.76
N LYS A 19 11.00 18.52 0.82
CA LYS A 19 9.80 17.68 0.91
C LYS A 19 10.15 16.19 0.99
N ALA A 20 11.16 15.75 0.25
CA ALA A 20 11.63 14.37 0.30
C ALA A 20 12.20 14.04 1.69
N LEU A 21 13.02 14.92 2.26
CA LEU A 21 13.57 14.76 3.61
C LEU A 21 12.48 14.75 4.69
N GLU A 22 11.48 15.62 4.57
CA GLU A 22 10.32 15.62 5.47
C GLU A 22 9.52 14.31 5.39
N ALA A 23 9.28 13.81 4.17
CA ALA A 23 8.59 12.54 3.94
C ALA A 23 9.40 11.35 4.49
N GLU A 24 10.73 11.35 4.33
CA GLU A 24 11.63 10.36 4.91
C GLU A 24 11.56 10.36 6.44
N ALA A 25 11.70 11.53 7.06
CA ALA A 25 11.65 11.67 8.51
C ALA A 25 10.29 11.20 9.05
N ARG A 26 9.19 11.52 8.37
CA ARG A 26 7.86 11.01 8.71
C ARG A 26 7.78 9.50 8.60
N ALA A 27 8.31 8.91 7.54
CA ALA A 27 8.31 7.47 7.35
C ALA A 27 9.11 6.75 8.46
N HIS A 28 10.28 7.27 8.84
CA HIS A 28 11.07 6.71 9.95
C HIS A 28 10.36 6.83 11.29
N ARG A 29 9.70 7.96 11.58
CA ARG A 29 8.87 8.09 12.79
C ARG A 29 7.76 7.04 12.83
N ASN A 30 7.06 6.83 11.71
CA ASN A 30 6.01 5.83 11.63
C ASN A 30 6.54 4.39 11.79
N GLU A 31 7.71 4.08 11.22
CA GLU A 31 8.38 2.79 11.41
C GLU A 31 8.81 2.57 12.86
N ALA A 32 9.40 3.58 13.49
CA ALA A 32 9.79 3.53 14.89
C ALA A 32 8.58 3.35 15.82
N SER A 33 7.47 4.06 15.58
CA SER A 33 6.22 3.88 16.33
C SER A 33 5.69 2.46 16.20
N ARG A 34 5.67 1.90 14.98
CA ARG A 34 5.23 0.52 14.74
C ARG A 34 6.11 -0.49 15.46
N GLN A 35 7.43 -0.31 15.43
CA GLN A 35 8.34 -1.20 16.13
C GLN A 35 8.12 -1.13 17.64
N ARG A 36 8.00 0.09 18.20
CA ARG A 36 7.67 0.30 19.62
C ARG A 36 6.37 -0.41 20.01
N TRP A 37 5.31 -0.29 19.19
CA TRP A 37 4.05 -0.96 19.47
C TRP A 37 4.18 -2.48 19.56
N ILE A 38 5.04 -3.08 18.74
CA ILE A 38 5.32 -4.51 18.77
C ILE A 38 6.11 -4.85 20.04
N ASP A 39 7.21 -4.13 20.29
CA ASP A 39 8.13 -4.41 21.40
C ASP A 39 7.46 -4.26 22.77
N GLU A 40 6.58 -3.27 22.91
CA GLU A 40 5.82 -2.99 24.14
C GLU A 40 4.48 -3.75 24.20
N GLY A 41 4.15 -4.56 23.18
CA GLY A 41 2.89 -5.31 23.13
C GLY A 41 1.65 -4.41 23.22
N MET A 42 1.64 -3.29 22.49
CA MET A 42 0.58 -2.28 22.61
C MET A 42 -0.72 -2.64 21.86
N TYR A 43 -0.69 -3.64 20.98
CA TYR A 43 -1.87 -4.08 20.24
C TYR A 43 -2.87 -4.75 21.18
N LEU A 44 -4.12 -4.28 21.13
CA LEU A 44 -5.25 -5.01 21.72
C LEU A 44 -5.72 -6.08 20.76
N THR A 45 -6.20 -7.20 21.30
CA THR A 45 -6.98 -8.15 20.50
C THR A 45 -8.37 -7.59 20.20
N GLN A 46 -9.08 -8.22 19.27
CA GLN A 46 -10.46 -7.82 18.96
C GLN A 46 -11.38 -8.07 20.16
N GLU A 47 -11.15 -9.14 20.91
CA GLU A 47 -11.89 -9.51 22.11
C GLU A 47 -11.64 -8.51 23.24
N GLU A 48 -10.39 -8.11 23.48
CA GLU A 48 -10.04 -7.08 24.45
C GLU A 48 -10.70 -5.74 24.10
N ALA A 49 -10.62 -5.33 22.83
CA ALA A 49 -11.24 -4.09 22.39
C ALA A 49 -12.77 -4.12 22.49
N ALA A 50 -13.40 -5.24 22.17
CA ALA A 50 -14.85 -5.44 22.30
C ALA A 50 -15.31 -5.51 23.76
N ALA A 51 -14.47 -6.02 24.66
CA ALA A 51 -14.69 -6.01 26.10
C ALA A 51 -14.56 -4.60 26.72
N GLY A 52 -14.11 -3.61 25.93
CA GLY A 52 -13.94 -2.23 26.39
C GLY A 52 -12.60 -1.99 27.08
N GLU A 53 -11.60 -2.85 26.88
CA GLU A 53 -10.26 -2.61 27.39
C GLU A 53 -9.71 -1.27 26.83
N PRO A 54 -9.06 -0.45 27.68
CA PRO A 54 -8.53 0.83 27.25
C PRO A 54 -7.35 0.63 26.29
N CYS A 55 -7.24 1.51 25.30
CA CYS A 55 -6.10 1.56 24.40
C CYS A 55 -4.82 1.74 25.21
N ARG A 56 -3.84 0.86 25.00
CA ARG A 56 -2.54 0.90 25.70
C ARG A 56 -1.72 2.16 25.38
N GLY A 57 -2.09 2.92 24.34
CA GLY A 57 -1.43 4.16 23.95
C GLY A 57 -2.01 5.43 24.59
N CYS A 58 -3.33 5.56 24.70
CA CYS A 58 -4.00 6.79 25.17
C CYS A 58 -4.93 6.58 26.37
N GLY A 59 -5.17 5.33 26.78
CA GLY A 59 -6.09 4.99 27.87
C GLY A 59 -7.58 5.09 27.51
N LEU A 60 -7.94 5.55 26.32
CA LEU A 60 -9.33 5.62 25.87
C LEU A 60 -9.80 4.29 25.30
N THR A 61 -11.09 3.98 25.41
CA THR A 61 -11.67 2.78 24.81
C THR A 61 -11.61 2.84 23.29
N VAL A 62 -11.30 1.72 22.65
CA VAL A 62 -11.25 1.64 21.18
C VAL A 62 -12.66 1.52 20.59
N ILE A 63 -13.57 0.86 21.30
CA ILE A 63 -14.98 0.68 20.95
C ILE A 63 -15.81 1.22 22.11
N ASP A 64 -16.32 2.44 21.99
CA ASP A 64 -17.16 3.08 23.01
C ASP A 64 -18.67 2.81 22.85
N ASN A 65 -19.09 2.19 21.74
CA ASN A 65 -20.48 1.90 21.39
C ASN A 65 -21.41 3.13 21.31
N LEU A 66 -20.87 4.35 21.18
CA LEU A 66 -21.64 5.60 21.05
C LEU A 66 -22.10 5.87 19.61
N GLY A 67 -21.80 4.96 18.69
CA GLY A 67 -22.06 5.11 17.26
C GLY A 67 -21.02 5.98 16.57
N ASN A 68 -21.22 6.22 15.28
CA ASN A 68 -20.35 7.13 14.52
C ASN A 68 -20.78 8.58 14.76
N TRP A 69 -19.83 9.51 14.67
CA TRP A 69 -20.17 10.92 14.49
C TRP A 69 -20.96 11.11 13.18
N PRO A 70 -22.11 11.82 13.21
CA PRO A 70 -22.69 12.37 11.99
C PRO A 70 -21.68 13.30 11.31
N GLY A 71 -21.86 13.54 9.99
CA GLY A 71 -21.08 14.56 9.31
C GLY A 71 -21.19 15.90 10.04
N THR A 72 -20.09 16.66 10.13
CA THR A 72 -20.03 17.87 10.98
C THR A 72 -21.06 18.94 10.63
N MET A 73 -21.68 18.91 9.45
CA MET A 73 -22.79 19.80 9.07
C MET A 73 -24.16 19.37 9.64
N PHE A 74 -24.28 18.13 10.10
CA PHE A 74 -25.51 17.49 10.56
C PHE A 74 -25.52 17.18 12.07
N LEU A 75 -24.54 17.70 12.81
CA LEU A 75 -24.54 17.60 14.27
C LEU A 75 -25.65 18.48 14.84
N THR A 76 -26.40 17.94 15.81
CA THR A 76 -27.26 18.76 16.68
C THR A 76 -26.41 19.66 17.55
N ASP A 77 -27.03 20.65 18.21
CA ASP A 77 -26.30 21.56 19.10
C ASP A 77 -25.67 20.79 20.28
N GLU A 78 -26.35 19.79 20.84
CA GLU A 78 -25.80 18.94 21.90
C GLU A 78 -24.61 18.11 21.40
N GLN A 79 -24.75 17.50 20.22
CA GLN A 79 -23.66 16.72 19.61
C GLN A 79 -22.46 17.58 19.22
N ARG A 80 -22.69 18.86 18.89
CA ARG A 80 -21.63 19.83 18.63
C ARG A 80 -20.78 20.04 19.87
N VAL A 81 -21.42 20.26 21.02
CA VAL A 81 -20.72 20.45 22.30
C VAL A 81 -19.89 19.22 22.64
N GLU A 82 -20.46 18.01 22.53
CA GLU A 82 -19.72 16.76 22.76
C GLU A 82 -18.53 16.59 21.80
N TYR A 83 -18.72 16.93 20.52
CA TYR A 83 -17.67 16.85 19.51
C TYR A 83 -16.53 17.82 19.80
N ASP A 84 -16.86 19.07 20.13
CA ASP A 84 -15.88 20.11 20.43
C ASP A 84 -15.10 19.79 21.72
N ASP A 85 -15.76 19.23 22.73
CA ASP A 85 -15.11 18.73 23.96
C ASP A 85 -14.15 17.57 23.66
N ALA A 86 -14.57 16.60 22.83
CA ALA A 86 -13.71 15.48 22.41
C ALA A 86 -12.50 15.98 21.60
N GLU A 87 -12.71 16.95 20.72
CA GLU A 87 -11.66 17.60 19.93
C GLU A 87 -10.68 18.37 20.83
N ALA A 88 -11.18 19.10 21.82
CA ALA A 88 -10.37 19.83 22.78
C ALA A 88 -9.49 18.87 23.61
N ARG A 89 -10.07 17.79 24.14
CA ARG A 89 -9.31 16.74 24.87
C ARG A 89 -8.25 16.10 23.99
N TYR A 90 -8.57 15.78 22.73
CA TYR A 90 -7.59 15.23 21.81
C TYR A 90 -6.40 16.19 21.64
N ARG A 91 -6.68 17.49 21.42
CA ARG A 91 -5.65 18.52 21.23
C ARG A 91 -4.80 18.75 22.47
N GLU A 92 -5.40 18.69 23.67
CA GLU A 92 -4.69 18.79 24.94
C GLU A 92 -3.68 17.65 25.13
N MET A 93 -4.08 16.41 24.80
CA MET A 93 -3.18 15.26 24.88
C MET A 93 -2.13 15.22 23.76
N HIS A 94 -2.39 15.90 22.63
CA HIS A 94 -1.56 15.83 21.43
C HIS A 94 -1.23 17.22 20.89
N PRO A 95 -0.60 18.11 21.69
CA PRO A 95 -0.18 19.42 21.20
C PRO A 95 0.82 19.22 20.06
N ASP A 96 0.58 19.88 18.93
CA ASP A 96 1.44 19.84 17.74
C ASP A 96 1.69 18.44 17.12
N CYS A 97 0.80 17.48 17.37
CA CYS A 97 0.90 16.15 16.79
C CYS A 97 0.49 16.15 15.31
N GLU A 98 1.47 16.05 14.40
CA GLU A 98 1.26 15.92 12.95
C GLU A 98 0.77 14.52 12.48
N SER A 99 0.42 13.64 13.41
CA SER A 99 -0.11 12.32 13.08
C SER A 99 -1.54 12.39 12.58
N HIS A 100 -1.92 11.42 11.74
CA HIS A 100 -3.32 11.18 11.43
C HIS A 100 -4.09 10.67 12.66
N ARG A 101 -5.41 10.83 12.62
CA ARG A 101 -6.37 10.27 13.58
C ARG A 101 -7.06 9.06 12.97
N TRP A 102 -7.49 8.14 13.81
CA TRP A 102 -8.34 7.03 13.42
C TRP A 102 -9.39 6.75 14.51
N SER A 103 -10.49 6.14 14.14
CA SER A 103 -11.53 5.66 15.06
C SER A 103 -12.09 4.34 14.53
N MET A 104 -12.74 3.57 15.39
CA MET A 104 -13.47 2.38 14.96
C MET A 104 -14.87 2.76 14.48
N ALA A 105 -15.37 2.02 13.49
CA ALA A 105 -16.78 2.13 13.12
C ALA A 105 -17.67 1.80 14.34
N GLY A 106 -18.66 2.65 14.58
CA GLY A 106 -19.52 2.57 15.76
C GLY A 106 -18.93 3.23 17.01
N SER A 107 -17.78 3.90 16.90
CA SER A 107 -17.16 4.65 17.99
C SER A 107 -16.95 6.12 17.66
N ARG A 108 -17.11 6.98 18.68
CA ARG A 108 -16.85 8.43 18.63
C ARG A 108 -15.45 8.81 19.10
N THR A 109 -14.74 7.88 19.73
CA THR A 109 -13.40 8.08 20.28
C THR A 109 -12.34 8.15 19.18
N ALA A 110 -11.57 9.23 19.19
CA ALA A 110 -10.46 9.44 18.25
C ALA A 110 -9.13 9.02 18.87
N HIS A 111 -8.39 8.20 18.13
CA HIS A 111 -7.09 7.67 18.48
C HIS A 111 -5.99 8.30 17.60
N CYS A 112 -4.82 8.55 18.18
CA CYS A 112 -3.68 9.09 17.45
C CYS A 112 -2.93 7.97 16.73
N GLY A 113 -2.74 8.09 15.41
CA GLY A 113 -2.03 7.10 14.60
C GLY A 113 -0.52 6.97 14.88
N SER A 114 0.05 7.75 15.79
CA SER A 114 1.45 7.61 16.24
C SER A 114 1.57 7.02 17.65
N CYS A 115 0.53 7.16 18.47
CA CYS A 115 0.51 6.68 19.86
C CYS A 115 -0.27 5.36 19.97
N CYS A 116 -1.40 5.27 19.27
CA CYS A 116 -2.40 4.24 19.42
C CYS A 116 -2.32 3.29 18.20
N PRO A 117 -1.88 2.03 18.40
CA PRO A 117 -1.90 1.05 17.32
C PRO A 117 -3.36 0.76 16.91
N PRO A 118 -3.68 0.71 15.60
CA PRO A 118 -4.98 0.25 15.14
C PRO A 118 -5.16 -1.24 15.50
N LEU A 119 -6.42 -1.67 15.65
CA LEU A 119 -6.71 -3.07 15.93
C LEU A 119 -6.20 -3.97 14.80
N PRO A 120 -5.60 -5.13 15.15
CA PRO A 120 -5.16 -6.10 14.15
C PRO A 120 -6.38 -6.63 13.39
N ILE A 121 -6.20 -6.83 12.08
CA ILE A 121 -7.23 -7.46 11.23
C ILE A 121 -7.42 -8.91 11.72
N PRO A 122 -8.65 -9.37 11.98
CA PRO A 122 -8.89 -10.75 12.40
C PRO A 122 -8.34 -11.76 11.38
N GLU A 123 -7.78 -12.87 11.83
CA GLU A 123 -7.16 -13.87 10.95
C GLU A 123 -8.12 -14.38 9.86
N LYS A 124 -9.39 -14.62 10.23
CA LYS A 124 -10.44 -15.00 9.29
C LYS A 124 -10.57 -14.01 8.13
N HIS A 125 -10.49 -12.71 8.43
CA HIS A 125 -10.62 -11.65 7.42
C HIS A 125 -9.35 -11.55 6.56
N LEU A 126 -8.17 -11.89 7.11
CA LEU A 126 -6.94 -11.99 6.33
C LEU A 126 -7.02 -13.12 5.31
N ASP A 127 -7.63 -14.25 5.65
CA ASP A 127 -7.80 -15.37 4.72
C ASP A 127 -8.81 -15.07 3.62
N GLU A 128 -9.94 -14.47 3.96
CA GLU A 128 -10.92 -13.97 2.98
C GLU A 128 -10.27 -12.95 2.03
N LEU A 129 -9.47 -12.01 2.57
CA LEU A 129 -8.74 -11.03 1.77
C LEU A 129 -7.72 -11.70 0.85
N ARG A 130 -6.98 -12.71 1.33
CA ARG A 130 -6.02 -13.47 0.50
C ARG A 130 -6.74 -14.18 -0.66
N GLN A 131 -7.87 -14.82 -0.39
CA GLN A 131 -8.67 -15.49 -1.42
C GLN A 131 -9.21 -14.50 -2.44
N PHE A 132 -9.74 -13.37 -1.98
CA PHE A 132 -10.21 -12.30 -2.84
C PHE A 132 -9.10 -11.78 -3.75
N LEU A 133 -7.93 -11.44 -3.18
CA LEU A 133 -6.78 -10.95 -3.93
C LEU A 133 -6.25 -11.99 -4.94
N ALA A 134 -6.31 -13.27 -4.61
CA ALA A 134 -5.92 -14.36 -5.52
C ALA A 134 -6.92 -14.59 -6.66
N ALA A 135 -8.19 -14.26 -6.45
CA ALA A 135 -9.24 -14.34 -7.47
C ALA A 135 -9.24 -13.13 -8.43
N LEU A 136 -8.53 -12.05 -8.10
CA LEU A 136 -8.38 -10.91 -9.00
C LEU A 136 -7.66 -11.33 -10.28
N PRO A 137 -8.05 -10.77 -11.44
CA PRO A 137 -7.35 -11.04 -12.69
C PRO A 137 -5.86 -10.65 -12.55
N PRO A 138 -4.96 -11.36 -13.25
CA PRO A 138 -3.53 -11.06 -13.19
C PRO A 138 -3.29 -9.62 -13.62
N ARG A 139 -2.28 -9.00 -13.00
CA ARG A 139 -1.92 -7.62 -13.28
C ARG A 139 -1.59 -7.46 -14.77
N ARG A 140 -2.35 -6.61 -15.44
CA ARG A 140 -2.19 -6.29 -16.85
C ARG A 140 -0.94 -5.44 -17.07
N GLU A 141 0.16 -6.08 -17.46
CA GLU A 141 1.45 -5.40 -17.69
C GLU A 141 1.38 -4.29 -18.74
N ASP A 142 0.41 -4.35 -19.67
CA ASP A 142 0.14 -3.32 -20.69
C ASP A 142 -0.49 -2.05 -20.13
N GLU A 143 -1.09 -2.10 -18.93
CA GLU A 143 -1.66 -0.94 -18.24
C GLU A 143 -0.66 -0.26 -17.30
N LEU A 144 0.56 -0.78 -17.18
CA LEU A 144 1.55 -0.28 -16.23
C LEU A 144 2.59 0.60 -16.89
N VAL A 145 2.88 1.71 -16.21
CA VAL A 145 3.97 2.61 -16.57
C VAL A 145 5.05 2.56 -15.50
N ARG A 146 6.31 2.48 -15.95
CA ARG A 146 7.49 2.48 -15.09
C ARG A 146 7.99 3.89 -14.82
N TRP A 147 8.41 4.10 -13.59
CA TRP A 147 8.92 5.35 -13.07
C TRP A 147 10.27 5.10 -12.42
N ALA A 148 11.30 5.85 -12.82
CA ALA A 148 12.56 5.97 -12.10
C ALA A 148 12.36 7.02 -11.03
N ARG A 149 12.62 6.64 -9.78
CA ARG A 149 12.48 7.52 -8.63
C ARG A 149 13.84 7.73 -8.00
N THR A 150 14.31 8.97 -8.01
CA THR A 150 15.56 9.33 -7.33
C THR A 150 15.26 9.56 -5.86
N LEU A 151 15.96 8.85 -4.99
CA LEU A 151 15.81 8.94 -3.54
C LEU A 151 16.77 9.97 -2.95
N THR A 152 16.51 10.42 -1.72
CA THR A 152 17.38 11.32 -0.95
C THR A 152 18.83 10.81 -0.80
N CYS A 153 19.02 9.49 -0.80
CA CYS A 153 20.34 8.85 -0.79
C CYS A 153 21.05 8.84 -2.16
N GLY A 154 20.46 9.44 -3.20
CA GLY A 154 20.98 9.47 -4.56
C GLY A 154 20.75 8.19 -5.38
N HIS A 155 20.25 7.12 -4.77
CA HIS A 155 19.91 5.91 -5.49
C HIS A 155 18.60 6.04 -6.26
N ILE A 156 18.54 5.39 -7.41
CA ILE A 156 17.34 5.31 -8.25
C ILE A 156 16.65 3.97 -8.01
N VAL A 157 15.33 3.99 -7.86
CA VAL A 157 14.48 2.79 -7.81
C VAL A 157 13.43 2.83 -8.90
N ASP A 158 13.14 1.68 -9.50
CA ASP A 158 12.08 1.53 -10.49
C ASP A 158 10.78 1.10 -9.81
N VAL A 159 9.70 1.82 -10.08
CA VAL A 159 8.35 1.44 -9.64
C VAL A 159 7.37 1.41 -10.80
N SER A 160 6.36 0.56 -10.70
CA SER A 160 5.28 0.45 -11.70
C SER A 160 3.97 0.96 -11.13
N ALA A 161 3.35 1.92 -11.80
CA ALA A 161 2.02 2.44 -11.47
C ALA A 161 1.08 2.28 -12.67
N HIS A 162 -0.22 2.17 -12.42
CA HIS A 162 -1.22 2.18 -13.49
C HIS A 162 -1.13 3.47 -14.32
N TYR A 163 -1.35 3.40 -15.64
CA TYR A 163 -1.16 4.54 -16.55
C TYR A 163 -2.03 5.76 -16.22
N SER A 164 -3.18 5.55 -15.57
CA SER A 164 -4.08 6.62 -15.11
C SER A 164 -3.51 7.44 -13.95
N ASN A 165 -2.46 6.96 -13.29
CA ASN A 165 -1.78 7.72 -12.25
C ASN A 165 -0.79 8.69 -12.90
N GLY A 166 -0.99 9.99 -12.62
CA GLY A 166 -0.09 11.06 -13.06
C GLY A 166 1.32 10.93 -12.48
N GLU A 167 1.47 10.33 -11.30
CA GLU A 167 2.73 9.93 -10.66
C GLU A 167 2.47 8.80 -9.65
N PRO A 168 3.50 8.04 -9.23
CA PRO A 168 3.39 7.14 -8.08
C PRO A 168 3.08 7.92 -6.80
N SER A 169 2.07 7.48 -6.04
CA SER A 169 1.50 8.24 -4.91
C SER A 169 2.41 8.33 -3.68
N LEU A 170 3.26 7.34 -3.43
CA LEU A 170 4.11 7.29 -2.23
C LEU A 170 5.22 8.34 -2.32
N ARG A 171 5.51 9.07 -1.23
CA ARG A 171 6.59 10.06 -1.20
C ARG A 171 7.91 9.55 -0.62
N SER A 172 7.93 8.27 -0.26
CA SER A 172 9.07 7.56 0.29
C SER A 172 9.08 6.13 -0.20
N GLU A 173 10.25 5.55 -0.38
CA GLU A 173 10.43 4.18 -0.87
C GLU A 173 11.57 3.49 -0.12
N ARG A 174 11.50 2.16 -0.01
CA ARG A 174 12.62 1.40 0.56
C ARG A 174 13.74 1.27 -0.46
N CYS A 175 14.90 1.85 -0.15
CA CYS A 175 16.07 1.77 -1.02
C CYS A 175 16.64 0.35 -1.02
N VAL A 176 16.73 -0.30 -2.17
CA VAL A 176 17.28 -1.66 -2.30
C VAL A 176 18.76 -1.78 -1.93
N ARG A 177 19.52 -0.68 -2.02
CA ARG A 177 20.96 -0.62 -1.68
C ARG A 177 21.17 -0.30 -0.20
N CYS A 178 20.57 0.79 0.29
CA CYS A 178 20.70 1.19 1.69
C CYS A 178 19.88 0.34 2.66
N LYS A 179 18.87 -0.39 2.17
CA LYS A 179 17.86 -1.16 2.94
C LYS A 179 16.98 -0.33 3.88
N LEU A 180 17.12 0.99 3.85
CA LEU A 180 16.34 1.97 4.61
C LEU A 180 15.27 2.63 3.73
N THR A 181 14.19 3.07 4.36
CA THR A 181 13.19 3.94 3.74
C THR A 181 13.79 5.32 3.48
N ARG A 182 13.61 5.85 2.28
CA ARG A 182 14.16 7.12 1.82
C ARG A 182 13.09 7.96 1.14
N GLY A 183 13.21 9.28 1.27
CA GLY A 183 12.32 10.21 0.59
C GLY A 183 12.53 10.21 -0.92
N VAL A 184 11.49 10.50 -1.69
CA VAL A 184 11.58 10.61 -3.15
C VAL A 184 11.79 12.07 -3.53
N VAL A 185 12.91 12.35 -4.21
CA VAL A 185 13.31 13.67 -4.68
C VAL A 185 12.73 13.96 -6.06
N THR A 186 12.88 13.03 -7.00
CA THR A 186 12.31 13.14 -8.35
C THR A 186 11.62 11.85 -8.76
N SER A 187 10.61 11.96 -9.62
CA SER A 187 9.93 10.83 -10.24
C SER A 187 9.83 11.09 -11.73
N GLU A 188 10.52 10.28 -12.52
CA GLU A 188 10.59 10.42 -13.97
C GLU A 188 10.01 9.18 -14.62
N ARG A 189 9.18 9.39 -15.65
CA ARG A 189 8.55 8.30 -16.39
C ARG A 189 9.58 7.71 -17.37
N VAL A 190 10.00 6.46 -17.14
CA VAL A 190 11.13 5.83 -17.87
C VAL A 190 10.70 5.14 -19.16
N VAL A 191 9.48 4.61 -19.23
CA VAL A 191 9.03 3.83 -20.39
C VAL A 191 7.63 4.28 -20.81
N THR A 192 7.45 4.58 -22.10
CA THR A 192 6.12 4.72 -22.69
C THR A 192 5.49 3.33 -22.80
N ALA A 193 4.18 3.21 -22.58
CA ALA A 193 3.46 1.93 -22.66
C ALA A 193 3.71 1.16 -23.98
N ALA A 194 4.07 1.86 -25.06
CA ALA A 194 4.33 1.29 -26.38
C ALA A 194 5.51 0.32 -26.43
N SER A 195 6.65 0.63 -25.80
CA SER A 195 7.85 -0.22 -25.86
C SER A 195 7.65 -1.52 -25.07
N ARG A 196 6.91 -1.47 -23.96
CA ARG A 196 6.55 -2.68 -23.20
C ARG A 196 5.41 -3.47 -23.82
N ALA A 197 4.43 -2.83 -24.47
CA ALA A 197 3.42 -3.56 -25.23
C ALA A 197 4.07 -4.37 -26.36
N ALA A 198 5.11 -3.84 -27.02
CA ALA A 198 5.87 -4.58 -28.02
C ALA A 198 6.64 -5.77 -27.42
N GLU A 199 7.26 -5.59 -26.25
CA GLU A 199 8.00 -6.65 -25.55
C GLU A 199 7.07 -7.73 -24.96
N ALA A 200 5.96 -7.33 -24.35
CA ALA A 200 4.92 -8.23 -23.84
C ALA A 200 4.25 -9.03 -24.97
N ARG A 201 4.00 -8.40 -26.13
CA ARG A 201 3.52 -9.12 -27.33
C ARG A 201 4.53 -10.16 -27.81
N ARG A 202 5.84 -9.86 -27.76
CA ARG A 202 6.89 -10.84 -28.10
C ARG A 202 6.90 -12.01 -27.12
N HIS A 203 6.93 -11.73 -25.81
CA HIS A 203 6.88 -12.77 -24.79
C HIS A 203 5.62 -13.63 -24.89
N HIS A 204 4.45 -13.03 -25.11
CA HIS A 204 3.22 -13.77 -25.30
C HIS A 204 3.26 -14.66 -26.55
N ALA A 205 3.79 -14.16 -27.67
CA ALA A 205 3.96 -14.95 -28.87
C ALA A 205 4.93 -16.14 -28.66
N ASP A 206 6.01 -15.93 -27.90
CA ASP A 206 6.95 -16.98 -27.55
C ASP A 206 6.31 -18.04 -26.64
N ASP A 207 5.50 -17.62 -25.67
CA ASP A 207 4.77 -18.50 -24.76
C ASP A 207 3.70 -19.32 -25.50
N VAL A 208 2.95 -18.71 -26.41
CA VAL A 208 2.00 -19.40 -27.30
C VAL A 208 2.74 -20.43 -28.15
N THR A 209 3.85 -20.05 -28.78
CA THR A 209 4.67 -20.97 -29.59
C THR A 209 5.19 -22.14 -28.75
N ARG A 210 5.58 -21.90 -27.50
CA ARG A 210 6.01 -22.96 -26.58
C ARG A 210 4.86 -23.90 -26.24
N ALA A 211 3.70 -23.36 -25.89
CA ALA A 211 2.50 -24.14 -25.57
C ALA A 211 2.04 -24.99 -26.77
N GLU A 212 2.04 -24.44 -27.98
CA GLU A 212 1.72 -25.17 -29.21
C GLU A 212 2.67 -26.36 -29.44
N ARG A 213 3.97 -26.19 -29.18
CA ARG A 213 4.96 -27.27 -29.28
C ARG A 213 4.70 -28.37 -28.25
N GLU A 214 4.30 -28.01 -27.03
CA GLU A 214 3.95 -28.96 -25.97
C GLU A 214 2.70 -29.77 -26.33
N VAL A 215 1.64 -29.11 -26.82
CA VAL A 215 0.43 -29.77 -27.32
C VAL A 215 0.77 -30.74 -28.45
N ALA A 216 1.55 -30.31 -29.45
CA ALA A 216 1.94 -31.17 -30.56
C ALA A 216 2.77 -32.39 -30.11
N ARG A 217 3.60 -32.25 -29.07
CA ARG A 217 4.32 -33.38 -28.46
C ARG A 217 3.36 -34.33 -27.75
N ALA A 218 2.43 -33.81 -26.95
CA ALA A 218 1.43 -34.60 -26.24
C ALA A 218 0.52 -35.39 -27.20
N GLU A 219 0.09 -34.78 -28.30
CA GLU A 219 -0.69 -35.47 -29.33
C GLU A 219 0.08 -36.61 -30.00
N ARG A 220 1.37 -36.39 -30.34
CA ARG A 220 2.22 -37.45 -30.91
C ARG A 220 2.38 -38.61 -29.94
N ALA A 221 2.62 -38.33 -28.66
CA ALA A 221 2.71 -39.36 -27.62
C ALA A 221 1.38 -40.12 -27.49
N THR A 222 0.24 -39.41 -27.52
CA THR A 222 -1.10 -40.01 -27.47
C THR A 222 -1.35 -40.92 -28.68
N ARG A 223 -1.01 -40.48 -29.89
CA ARG A 223 -1.12 -41.31 -31.11
C ARG A 223 -0.26 -42.57 -31.03
N ALA A 224 0.96 -42.47 -30.52
CA ALA A 224 1.85 -43.61 -30.33
C ALA A 224 1.32 -44.60 -29.27
N ALA A 225 0.81 -44.08 -28.14
CA ALA A 225 0.19 -44.89 -27.09
C ALA A 225 -1.06 -45.63 -27.60
N LYS A 226 -1.92 -44.97 -28.38
CA LYS A 226 -3.09 -45.60 -29.03
C LYS A 226 -2.67 -46.73 -29.97
N ARG A 227 -1.69 -46.50 -30.85
CA ARG A 227 -1.16 -47.56 -31.74
C ARG A 227 -0.63 -48.77 -30.95
N LYS A 228 0.05 -48.53 -29.83
CA LYS A 228 0.54 -49.60 -28.96
C LYS A 228 -0.62 -50.37 -28.30
N LEU A 229 -1.65 -49.66 -27.83
CA LEU A 229 -2.85 -50.27 -27.26
C LEU A 229 -3.60 -51.13 -28.29
N ASP A 230 -3.78 -50.61 -29.51
CA ASP A 230 -4.46 -51.33 -30.58
C ASP A 230 -3.67 -52.57 -31.02
N ALA A 231 -2.34 -52.48 -31.08
CA ALA A 231 -1.48 -53.62 -31.36
C ALA A 231 -1.56 -54.72 -30.28
N LEU A 232 -1.68 -54.34 -29.00
CA LEU A 232 -1.88 -55.30 -27.90
C LEU A 232 -3.27 -55.93 -27.95
N ARG A 233 -4.31 -55.15 -28.27
CA ARG A 233 -5.69 -55.64 -28.43
C ARG A 233 -5.84 -56.61 -29.59
N ALA A 234 -5.07 -56.42 -30.67
CA ALA A 234 -5.07 -57.33 -31.83
C ALA A 234 -4.31 -58.64 -31.58
N GLN A 235 -3.58 -58.76 -30.46
CA GLN A 235 -2.86 -59.97 -30.04
C GLN A 235 -3.63 -60.78 -28.98
N SER A 236 -4.79 -60.29 -28.55
CA SER A 236 -5.74 -60.97 -27.64
C SER A 236 -6.88 -61.56 -28.45
#